data_AF-A0A1I1AGQ7-F1
#
_entry.id   AF-A0A1I1AGQ7-F1
#
_cell.length_a   1.000
_cell.length_b   1.000
_cell.length_c   1.000
_cell.angle_alpha   90.00
_cell.angle_beta   90.00
_cell.angle_gamma   90.00
#
_symmetry.space_group_name_H-M   'P 1'
#
loop_
_entity.id
_entity.type
_entity.pdbx_description
1 polymer ?
#
loop_
_entity_poly.entity_id
_entity_poly.type
_entity_poly.pdbx_seq_one_letter_code
_entity_poly.pdbx_strand_id
1 'polypeptide(L)'
;MRSATRAGGAVSSTALTSTALRSTALTSTALTTALAGGLVAVLAACTPGAGPTSAAVGGGGGAGPGAGASAVASPSASPVAPVPRPSATPTAPAAATAGAVATPRPPAGTAVVAPDDAVAAAVATSAALFATAPVVVLAPVEDLRAQVRAARAAVALGVPLLLTAGAAAGPVVAAEVDRLGARVVLHVGAAPAVPDAPDAPDAPDVRDVVAPADDAALADLLGRALPAVADGVAGDGSPAAVLAVTDAVAAASPAGTAPAPSPAPVPGAGAGPARDAAEALLRRTRPGPPAGTGLVVVDGGTPSPAAAASARAAGLPVAVVAGADVAAADAVVRVAASAGAPLAPDAPVLAVGAFADPGTLAWQVRAASTGVQLPGGGQRVLPGRHLVALYGTPGAPALGLLGEQGLEATLQRAREVAAPYDALTDAPVVPTLEIIATVASAGPGDGDYSSELDPAVLAPWVDAAGAAGAYVLLDLQPGRDDFLTQARAYEDLLRRPWVGLALDPEWRLAPDELPLQQIGSVGVDEVEAVRAWLVDLVRREALPQKLLVLHQFRASMVQGRERLTTTRPEVAVLVHVDGQGNQPAKAGTWAALRRDAPPGLLWGWKNFLDEDTPVLTPEQTWAVQPTPDLVTYQ
;
A
#
# COMPACT_ATOMS: atom_id res chain seq x y z
N MET A 1 37.00 61.69 58.52
CA MET A 1 36.43 60.35 58.79
C MET A 1 36.13 59.70 57.44
N ARG A 2 37.18 59.11 56.81
CA ARG A 2 37.34 57.67 56.45
C ARG A 2 36.31 57.20 55.40
N SER A 3 36.65 57.26 54.11
CA SER A 3 37.28 56.19 53.28
C SER A 3 36.31 55.06 52.92
N ALA A 4 36.23 54.46 51.73
CA ALA A 4 36.82 54.65 50.40
C ALA A 4 36.18 53.59 49.46
N THR A 5 36.07 53.88 48.14
CA THR A 5 36.27 53.00 46.93
C THR A 5 36.28 51.45 47.08
N ARG A 6 35.84 50.60 46.14
CA ARG A 6 36.01 50.59 44.66
C ARG A 6 35.39 49.32 44.03
N ALA A 7 35.19 49.38 42.70
CA ALA A 7 35.24 48.32 41.66
C ALA A 7 34.17 47.21 41.67
N GLY A 8 33.65 46.70 40.54
CA GLY A 8 33.89 46.94 39.12
C GLY A 8 33.77 45.63 38.31
N GLY A 9 33.02 45.66 37.19
CA GLY A 9 33.05 44.73 36.03
C GLY A 9 32.48 43.31 36.23
N ALA A 10 31.89 42.62 35.25
CA ALA A 10 31.57 42.89 33.85
C ALA A 10 30.59 41.78 33.33
N VAL A 11 29.58 42.18 32.53
CA VAL A 11 29.12 41.67 31.21
C VAL A 11 28.98 40.13 31.03
N SER A 12 27.88 39.52 30.56
CA SER A 12 27.02 39.88 29.42
C SER A 12 25.64 39.23 29.49
N SER A 13 24.64 39.97 29.00
CA SER A 13 23.25 39.56 28.75
C SER A 13 23.10 39.06 27.32
N THR A 14 22.37 37.96 27.10
CA THR A 14 21.62 37.81 25.83
C THR A 14 20.27 37.15 26.11
N ALA A 15 19.21 37.91 25.87
CA ALA A 15 17.83 37.49 25.86
C ALA A 15 17.52 36.74 24.55
N LEU A 16 16.71 35.68 24.63
CA LEU A 16 16.03 35.09 23.48
C LEU A 16 14.53 35.29 23.67
N THR A 17 14.01 36.30 22.98
CA THR A 17 12.60 36.59 22.81
C THR A 17 12.00 35.61 21.80
N SER A 18 11.01 34.84 22.25
CA SER A 18 10.11 34.04 21.42
C SER A 18 9.32 34.97 20.50
N THR A 19 9.38 34.74 19.18
CA THR A 19 8.49 35.38 18.20
C THR A 19 7.80 34.30 17.38
N ALA A 20 6.48 34.30 17.49
CA ALA A 20 5.55 33.45 16.77
C ALA A 20 5.64 33.66 15.24
N LEU A 21 5.69 32.56 14.49
CA LEU A 21 5.45 32.55 13.06
C LEU A 21 4.04 31.99 12.80
N ARG A 22 3.16 32.91 12.41
CA ARG A 22 1.83 32.65 11.85
C ARG A 22 2.00 31.95 10.49
N SER A 23 1.36 30.80 10.31
CA SER A 23 1.20 30.18 9.00
C SER A 23 0.01 30.81 8.29
N THR A 24 0.28 31.45 7.16
CA THR A 24 -0.69 32.07 6.24
C THR A 24 -1.45 30.99 5.47
N ALA A 25 -2.77 31.01 5.60
CA ALA A 25 -3.69 30.31 4.71
C ALA A 25 -3.57 30.87 3.28
N LEU A 26 -3.26 30.01 2.32
CA LEU A 26 -3.36 30.31 0.90
C LEU A 26 -4.76 29.93 0.42
N THR A 27 -5.57 30.96 0.17
CA THR A 27 -6.85 30.92 -0.54
C THR A 27 -6.62 30.52 -2.00
N SER A 28 -7.10 29.35 -2.42
CA SER A 28 -7.16 29.00 -3.84
C SER A 28 -8.40 29.61 -4.48
N THR A 29 -8.19 30.58 -5.35
CA THR A 29 -9.21 31.27 -6.14
C THR A 29 -9.46 30.47 -7.42
N ALA A 30 -10.73 30.35 -7.78
CA ALA A 30 -11.22 29.68 -8.99
C ALA A 30 -10.51 30.15 -10.28
N LEU A 31 -10.17 29.20 -11.15
CA LEU A 31 -9.89 29.46 -12.55
C LEU A 31 -10.90 28.67 -13.40
N THR A 32 -12.01 29.33 -13.73
CA THR A 32 -12.97 28.90 -14.73
C THR A 32 -12.39 29.21 -16.10
N THR A 33 -12.11 28.19 -16.91
CA THR A 33 -11.85 28.41 -18.36
C THR A 33 -12.85 27.58 -19.15
N ALA A 34 -13.71 28.30 -19.86
CA ALA A 34 -14.71 27.77 -20.78
C ALA A 34 -14.03 27.20 -22.04
N LEU A 35 -14.48 26.03 -22.48
CA LEU A 35 -14.33 25.57 -23.86
C LEU A 35 -15.71 25.20 -24.39
N ALA A 36 -16.22 26.07 -25.25
CA ALA A 36 -17.39 25.87 -26.07
C ALA A 36 -17.00 25.30 -27.44
N GLY A 37 -17.84 24.42 -27.97
CA GLY A 37 -17.81 23.90 -29.35
C GLY A 37 -17.54 22.39 -29.39
N GLY A 38 -18.37 21.53 -29.97
CA GLY A 38 -19.55 21.75 -30.79
C GLY A 38 -20.39 20.47 -30.88
N LEU A 39 -21.69 20.70 -30.99
CA LEU A 39 -22.76 19.75 -31.23
C LEU A 39 -22.65 19.21 -32.67
N VAL A 40 -22.58 17.89 -32.85
CA VAL A 40 -23.06 17.24 -34.08
C VAL A 40 -24.13 16.24 -33.69
N ALA A 41 -25.36 16.63 -33.98
CA ALA A 41 -26.53 15.77 -33.97
C ALA A 41 -26.51 14.89 -35.22
N VAL A 42 -26.73 13.59 -35.05
CA VAL A 42 -27.30 12.74 -36.11
C VAL A 42 -28.58 12.13 -35.55
N LEU A 43 -29.69 12.75 -35.93
CA LEU A 43 -31.03 12.18 -35.88
C LEU A 43 -31.20 11.26 -37.09
N ALA A 44 -31.60 10.02 -36.85
CA ALA A 44 -32.43 9.27 -37.79
C ALA A 44 -33.50 8.52 -36.98
N ALA A 45 -34.74 8.90 -37.24
CA ALA A 45 -35.95 8.44 -36.60
C ALA A 45 -36.64 7.32 -37.41
N CYS A 46 -37.71 6.78 -36.80
CA CYS A 46 -38.82 5.96 -37.33
C CYS A 46 -38.63 4.43 -37.18
N THR A 47 -39.09 3.75 -36.09
CA THR A 47 -40.48 3.39 -35.62
C THR A 47 -41.14 2.23 -36.41
N PRO A 48 -42.17 1.54 -35.90
CA PRO A 48 -42.13 0.40 -34.98
C PRO A 48 -42.91 -0.83 -35.53
N GLY A 49 -42.87 -1.98 -34.86
CA GLY A 49 -43.70 -3.14 -35.27
C GLY A 49 -43.83 -4.26 -34.24
N ALA A 50 -44.98 -4.24 -33.55
CA ALA A 50 -45.82 -5.33 -33.02
C ALA A 50 -45.18 -6.67 -32.57
N GLY A 51 -45.58 -7.11 -31.36
CA GLY A 51 -45.23 -8.40 -30.76
C GLY A 51 -46.04 -9.62 -31.27
N PRO A 52 -46.46 -10.54 -30.39
CA PRO A 52 -45.86 -11.88 -30.28
C PRO A 52 -46.87 -13.02 -30.55
N THR A 53 -46.41 -14.23 -30.92
CA THR A 53 -47.18 -15.49 -30.71
C THR A 53 -46.35 -16.76 -30.86
N SER A 54 -46.30 -17.53 -29.76
CA SER A 54 -46.51 -18.97 -29.56
C SER A 54 -46.13 -20.06 -30.59
N ALA A 55 -45.67 -21.16 -29.98
CA ALA A 55 -46.11 -22.55 -30.15
C ALA A 55 -45.29 -23.49 -31.07
N ALA A 56 -44.54 -24.37 -30.36
CA ALA A 56 -44.68 -25.82 -30.30
C ALA A 56 -44.55 -26.69 -31.57
N VAL A 57 -43.90 -27.85 -31.33
CA VAL A 57 -44.08 -29.23 -31.84
C VAL A 57 -42.67 -29.79 -32.06
N GLY A 58 -42.17 -30.69 -31.21
CA GLY A 58 -42.44 -32.14 -31.23
C GLY A 58 -41.32 -32.83 -32.02
N GLY A 59 -40.70 -33.94 -31.64
CA GLY A 59 -40.91 -34.93 -30.59
C GLY A 59 -40.07 -36.17 -30.95
N GLY A 60 -39.81 -37.04 -29.95
CA GLY A 60 -39.39 -38.43 -30.13
C GLY A 60 -37.90 -38.65 -30.45
N GLY A 61 -37.19 -39.60 -29.87
CA GLY A 61 -37.61 -40.67 -28.97
C GLY A 61 -36.62 -41.83 -29.05
N GLY A 62 -36.35 -42.44 -27.89
CA GLY A 62 -35.84 -43.80 -27.73
C GLY A 62 -34.34 -43.99 -27.97
N ALA A 63 -33.65 -44.92 -27.34
CA ALA A 63 -33.94 -45.81 -26.22
C ALA A 63 -32.58 -46.42 -25.83
N GLY A 64 -32.31 -46.61 -24.53
CA GLY A 64 -31.29 -47.54 -24.05
C GLY A 64 -31.70 -49.00 -24.35
N PRO A 65 -30.96 -50.05 -23.91
CA PRO A 65 -30.37 -50.17 -22.56
C PRO A 65 -28.91 -50.69 -22.58
N GLY A 66 -28.13 -50.54 -21.49
CA GLY A 66 -27.98 -51.53 -20.40
C GLY A 66 -26.93 -52.60 -20.79
N ALA A 67 -26.01 -53.09 -19.98
CA ALA A 67 -25.63 -52.95 -18.57
C ALA A 67 -24.24 -53.64 -18.45
N GLY A 68 -23.52 -53.43 -17.34
CA GLY A 68 -22.44 -54.35 -16.96
C GLY A 68 -21.20 -53.69 -16.37
N ALA A 69 -21.20 -53.50 -15.05
CA ALA A 69 -20.02 -53.17 -14.27
C ALA A 69 -19.17 -54.42 -13.99
N SER A 70 -17.84 -54.30 -14.08
CA SER A 70 -16.90 -54.51 -12.96
C SER A 70 -15.46 -54.81 -13.41
N ALA A 71 -14.58 -53.87 -13.06
CA ALA A 71 -13.41 -54.06 -12.20
C ALA A 71 -12.05 -54.59 -12.75
N VAL A 72 -11.04 -53.79 -12.37
CA VAL A 72 -9.64 -54.09 -11.94
C VAL A 72 -8.50 -54.03 -12.98
N ALA A 73 -7.47 -53.27 -12.56
CA ALA A 73 -6.03 -53.31 -12.89
C ALA A 73 -5.49 -52.60 -14.15
N SER A 74 -4.77 -51.49 -13.91
CA SER A 74 -3.51 -51.15 -14.59
C SER A 74 -2.37 -52.05 -14.06
N PRO A 75 -1.13 -52.08 -14.63
CA PRO A 75 -0.56 -51.21 -15.68
C PRO A 75 0.30 -51.92 -16.77
N SER A 76 0.85 -51.10 -17.67
CA SER A 76 2.18 -51.23 -18.29
C SER A 76 2.25 -51.49 -19.81
N ALA A 77 3.32 -50.91 -20.38
CA ALA A 77 3.91 -51.06 -21.72
C ALA A 77 3.40 -50.18 -22.88
N SER A 78 4.17 -49.13 -23.14
CA SER A 78 4.22 -48.33 -24.36
C SER A 78 4.50 -49.15 -25.64
N PRO A 79 4.04 -48.70 -26.81
CA PRO A 79 4.67 -49.01 -28.08
C PRO A 79 5.56 -47.86 -28.58
N VAL A 80 6.76 -48.23 -29.02
CA VAL A 80 7.76 -47.40 -29.68
C VAL A 80 7.41 -47.22 -31.17
N ALA A 81 7.54 -46.00 -31.69
CA ALA A 81 7.71 -45.68 -33.11
C ALA A 81 8.46 -44.32 -33.23
N PRO A 82 9.06 -43.98 -34.39
CA PRO A 82 10.51 -43.98 -34.62
C PRO A 82 11.18 -42.60 -34.49
N VAL A 83 12.49 -42.65 -34.25
CA VAL A 83 13.43 -41.53 -34.09
C VAL A 83 13.53 -40.66 -35.36
N PRO A 84 13.26 -39.35 -35.31
CA PRO A 84 13.76 -38.41 -36.29
C PRO A 84 15.16 -37.92 -35.87
N ARG A 85 16.15 -38.04 -36.76
CA ARG A 85 17.46 -37.39 -36.59
C ARG A 85 17.32 -35.90 -36.90
N PRO A 86 17.65 -34.97 -35.99
CA PRO A 86 17.81 -33.57 -36.37
C PRO A 86 19.23 -33.36 -36.94
N SER A 87 19.31 -33.06 -38.23
CA SER A 87 20.45 -32.40 -38.83
C SER A 87 20.52 -30.97 -38.28
N ALA A 88 21.31 -30.76 -37.23
CA ALA A 88 21.62 -29.42 -36.76
C ALA A 88 22.79 -28.85 -37.58
N THR A 89 22.47 -28.06 -38.60
CA THR A 89 23.36 -26.98 -39.03
C THR A 89 23.34 -25.95 -37.90
N PRO A 90 24.48 -25.63 -37.25
CA PRO A 90 24.48 -24.62 -36.20
C PRO A 90 24.18 -23.28 -36.85
N THR A 91 22.97 -22.78 -36.67
CA THR A 91 22.67 -21.38 -36.92
C THR A 91 23.39 -20.62 -35.81
N ALA A 92 24.42 -19.87 -36.19
CA ALA A 92 25.19 -19.03 -35.28
C ALA A 92 24.22 -18.14 -34.47
N PRO A 93 24.43 -17.98 -33.15
CA PRO A 93 23.64 -17.04 -32.38
C PRO A 93 23.82 -15.66 -32.99
N ALA A 94 22.71 -14.96 -33.21
CA ALA A 94 22.73 -13.54 -33.59
C ALA A 94 23.65 -12.82 -32.61
N ALA A 95 24.73 -12.23 -33.13
CA ALA A 95 25.73 -11.53 -32.32
C ALA A 95 25.03 -10.54 -31.39
N ALA A 96 25.16 -10.77 -30.08
CA ALA A 96 24.76 -9.79 -29.08
C ALA A 96 25.42 -8.46 -29.45
N THR A 97 24.61 -7.44 -29.76
CA THR A 97 25.10 -6.09 -30.02
C THR A 97 25.87 -5.62 -28.79
N ALA A 98 27.20 -5.54 -28.92
CA ALA A 98 28.11 -5.10 -27.87
C ALA A 98 27.69 -3.70 -27.37
N GLY A 99 27.03 -3.64 -26.21
CA GLY A 99 26.52 -2.40 -25.59
C GLY A 99 25.05 -2.42 -25.15
N ALA A 100 24.28 -3.49 -25.42
CA ALA A 100 22.90 -3.57 -24.96
C ALA A 100 22.82 -4.03 -23.49
N VAL A 101 22.13 -3.25 -22.65
CA VAL A 101 21.71 -3.67 -21.30
C VAL A 101 20.48 -4.57 -21.45
N ALA A 102 20.45 -5.70 -20.74
CA ALA A 102 19.28 -6.56 -20.69
C ALA A 102 18.63 -6.48 -19.30
N THR A 103 17.40 -6.01 -19.26
CA THR A 103 16.53 -6.14 -18.09
C THR A 103 15.86 -7.52 -18.14
N PRO A 104 15.83 -8.29 -17.03
CA PRO A 104 15.06 -9.51 -16.98
C PRO A 104 13.57 -9.13 -17.01
N ARG A 105 12.75 -10.07 -17.47
CA ARG A 105 11.32 -9.99 -17.18
C ARG A 105 11.16 -10.01 -15.66
N PRO A 106 10.49 -9.02 -15.04
CA PRO A 106 10.30 -8.99 -13.60
C PRO A 106 9.63 -10.29 -13.16
N PRO A 107 9.98 -10.81 -11.96
CA PRO A 107 9.34 -12.00 -11.43
C PRO A 107 7.82 -11.81 -11.42
N ALA A 108 7.09 -12.90 -11.66
CA ALA A 108 5.64 -12.85 -11.53
C ALA A 108 5.27 -12.56 -10.06
N GLY A 109 4.53 -11.47 -9.83
CA GLY A 109 4.02 -11.10 -8.50
C GLY A 109 4.88 -10.12 -7.72
N THR A 110 4.64 -10.07 -6.40
CA THR A 110 5.31 -9.14 -5.48
C THR A 110 6.51 -9.80 -4.82
N ALA A 111 7.65 -9.11 -4.78
CA ALA A 111 8.87 -9.51 -4.10
C ALA A 111 9.30 -8.45 -3.09
N VAL A 112 9.78 -8.88 -1.93
CA VAL A 112 10.29 -8.00 -0.87
C VAL A 112 11.74 -8.37 -0.61
N VAL A 113 12.62 -7.39 -0.76
CA VAL A 113 14.04 -7.49 -0.45
C VAL A 113 14.27 -6.67 0.81
N ALA A 114 14.68 -7.34 1.90
CA ALA A 114 15.03 -6.71 3.17
C ALA A 114 16.55 -6.83 3.39
N PRO A 115 17.35 -5.94 2.77
CA PRO A 115 18.80 -6.01 2.84
C PRO A 115 19.32 -5.54 4.21
N ASP A 116 20.42 -6.12 4.67
CA ASP A 116 21.05 -5.75 5.95
C ASP A 116 21.68 -4.34 5.92
N ASP A 117 22.12 -3.89 4.75
CA ASP A 117 22.75 -2.59 4.53
C ASP A 117 22.50 -2.04 3.12
N ALA A 118 22.96 -0.81 2.86
CA ALA A 118 22.78 -0.11 1.59
C ALA A 118 23.53 -0.76 0.42
N VAL A 119 24.66 -1.45 0.67
CA VAL A 119 25.43 -2.17 -0.34
C VAL A 119 24.67 -3.41 -0.79
N ALA A 120 24.18 -4.20 0.16
CA ALA A 120 23.32 -5.35 -0.09
C ALA A 120 22.03 -4.93 -0.81
N ALA A 121 21.44 -3.79 -0.45
CA ALA A 121 20.26 -3.23 -1.12
C ALA A 121 20.51 -2.95 -2.61
N ALA A 122 21.64 -2.31 -2.91
CA ALA A 122 22.01 -1.97 -4.29
C ALA A 122 22.25 -3.22 -5.14
N VAL A 123 22.98 -4.21 -4.59
CA VAL A 123 23.25 -5.48 -5.26
C VAL A 123 21.97 -6.29 -5.48
N ALA A 124 21.12 -6.43 -4.46
CA ALA A 124 19.88 -7.19 -4.58
C ALA A 124 18.91 -6.53 -5.59
N THR A 125 18.86 -5.19 -5.63
CA THR A 125 18.07 -4.47 -6.63
C THR A 125 18.63 -4.70 -8.04
N SER A 126 19.95 -4.66 -8.20
CA SER A 126 20.60 -4.97 -9.47
C SER A 126 20.31 -6.40 -9.95
N ALA A 127 20.43 -7.38 -9.05
CA ALA A 127 20.11 -8.78 -9.32
C ALA A 127 18.66 -8.99 -9.76
N ALA A 128 17.72 -8.23 -9.18
CA ALA A 128 16.30 -8.31 -9.53
C ALA A 128 15.98 -7.63 -10.88
N LEU A 129 16.72 -6.59 -11.28
CA LEU A 129 16.34 -5.70 -12.38
C LEU A 129 17.25 -5.75 -13.61
N PHE A 130 18.43 -6.39 -13.52
CA PHE A 130 19.38 -6.48 -14.62
C PHE A 130 19.87 -7.91 -14.83
N ALA A 131 19.63 -8.46 -16.02
CA ALA A 131 20.15 -9.74 -16.44
C ALA A 131 21.61 -9.61 -16.87
N THR A 132 21.91 -8.56 -17.65
CA THR A 132 23.28 -8.20 -18.05
C THR A 132 23.42 -6.68 -18.13
N ALA A 133 24.61 -6.18 -17.81
CA ALA A 133 24.95 -4.77 -17.95
C ALA A 133 26.44 -4.63 -18.35
N PRO A 134 26.76 -4.15 -19.56
CA PRO A 134 28.16 -4.00 -20.00
C PRO A 134 28.92 -2.90 -19.24
N VAL A 135 28.20 -2.01 -18.56
CA VAL A 135 28.72 -0.94 -17.72
C VAL A 135 28.03 -1.00 -16.36
N VAL A 136 28.77 -0.80 -15.28
CA VAL A 136 28.25 -0.63 -13.91
C VAL A 136 28.77 0.70 -13.36
N VAL A 137 27.94 1.43 -12.60
CA VAL A 137 28.36 2.64 -11.90
C VAL A 137 28.56 2.32 -10.42
N LEU A 138 29.68 2.76 -9.83
CA LEU A 138 29.99 2.61 -8.41
C LEU A 138 30.07 3.97 -7.71
N ALA A 139 29.59 4.02 -6.47
CA ALA A 139 29.78 5.15 -5.57
C ALA A 139 30.03 4.67 -4.12
N PRO A 140 30.81 5.42 -3.31
CA PRO A 140 30.98 5.12 -1.89
C PRO A 140 29.67 5.32 -1.12
N VAL A 141 29.37 4.40 -0.19
CA VAL A 141 28.18 4.47 0.66
C VAL A 141 28.19 5.69 1.59
N GLU A 142 29.37 6.19 1.93
CA GLU A 142 29.59 7.36 2.78
C GLU A 142 29.51 8.72 2.05
N ASP A 143 29.55 8.73 0.71
CA ASP A 143 29.56 9.97 -0.10
C ASP A 143 28.21 10.17 -0.82
N LEU A 144 27.29 10.86 -0.15
CA LEU A 144 25.96 11.14 -0.68
C LEU A 144 25.98 11.97 -1.99
N ARG A 145 26.95 12.89 -2.12
CA ARG A 145 27.08 13.72 -3.33
C ARG A 145 27.54 12.86 -4.51
N ALA A 146 28.50 11.97 -4.27
CA ALA A 146 28.92 10.99 -5.27
C ALA A 146 27.77 10.06 -5.66
N GLN A 147 26.94 9.62 -4.70
CA GLN A 147 25.78 8.78 -4.99
C GLN A 147 24.72 9.48 -5.85
N VAL A 148 24.36 10.73 -5.56
CA VAL A 148 23.41 11.50 -6.40
C VAL A 148 23.94 11.66 -7.82
N ARG A 149 25.24 11.92 -7.95
CA ARG A 149 25.92 12.05 -9.25
C ARG A 149 25.99 10.72 -10.00
N ALA A 150 26.30 9.64 -9.30
CA ALA A 150 26.31 8.29 -9.82
C ALA A 150 24.91 7.85 -10.27
N ALA A 151 23.87 8.22 -9.53
CA ALA A 151 22.48 7.94 -9.88
C ALA A 151 22.10 8.60 -11.21
N ARG A 152 22.51 9.85 -11.44
CA ARG A 152 22.31 10.53 -12.72
C ARG A 152 23.02 9.82 -13.86
N ALA A 153 24.27 9.42 -13.66
CA ALA A 153 25.04 8.68 -14.67
C ALA A 153 24.41 7.31 -14.97
N ALA A 154 24.00 6.58 -13.94
CA ALA A 154 23.37 5.27 -14.04
C ALA A 154 22.03 5.34 -14.80
N VAL A 155 21.15 6.28 -14.44
CA VAL A 155 19.88 6.51 -15.14
C VAL A 155 20.10 7.02 -16.55
N ALA A 156 21.05 7.94 -16.74
CA ALA A 156 21.38 8.43 -18.07
C ALA A 156 21.80 7.27 -18.95
N LEU A 157 22.65 6.34 -18.48
CA LEU A 157 23.15 5.17 -19.22
C LEU A 157 22.14 4.01 -19.34
N GLY A 158 21.22 3.89 -18.38
CA GLY A 158 20.29 2.76 -18.22
C GLY A 158 20.95 1.53 -17.61
N VAL A 159 21.84 1.71 -16.63
CA VAL A 159 22.67 0.66 -16.01
C VAL A 159 22.52 0.65 -14.48
N PRO A 160 22.88 -0.45 -13.77
CA PRO A 160 22.79 -0.48 -12.32
C PRO A 160 23.81 0.45 -11.65
N LEU A 161 23.39 1.01 -10.51
CA LEU A 161 24.25 1.71 -9.55
C LEU A 161 24.47 0.77 -8.35
N LEU A 162 25.73 0.40 -8.09
CA LEU A 162 26.11 -0.33 -6.88
C LEU A 162 26.86 0.58 -5.91
N LEU A 163 26.82 0.23 -4.63
CA LEU A 163 27.52 0.94 -3.58
C LEU A 163 28.70 0.12 -3.07
N THR A 164 29.75 0.80 -2.64
CA THR A 164 30.95 0.21 -2.04
C THR A 164 31.17 0.79 -0.65
N ALA A 165 31.67 -0.03 0.27
CA ALA A 165 32.10 0.42 1.60
C ALA A 165 33.56 0.05 1.83
N GLY A 166 34.34 0.96 2.43
CA GLY A 166 35.74 0.71 2.76
C GLY A 166 36.71 0.88 1.58
N ALA A 167 37.94 0.40 1.74
CA ALA A 167 39.06 0.66 0.82
C ALA A 167 39.09 -0.23 -0.44
N ALA A 168 38.20 -1.23 -0.54
CA ALA A 168 38.08 -2.16 -1.66
C ALA A 168 36.60 -2.50 -1.87
N ALA A 169 36.16 -2.75 -3.11
CA ALA A 169 34.81 -3.26 -3.33
C ALA A 169 34.68 -4.64 -2.66
N GLY A 170 33.67 -4.81 -1.80
CA GLY A 170 33.43 -6.06 -1.10
C GLY A 170 33.14 -7.22 -2.07
N PRO A 171 33.35 -8.48 -1.66
CA PRO A 171 33.19 -9.65 -2.53
C PRO A 171 31.78 -9.77 -3.14
N VAL A 172 30.76 -9.25 -2.46
CA VAL A 172 29.37 -9.22 -2.94
C VAL A 172 29.21 -8.30 -4.17
N VAL A 173 29.91 -7.17 -4.19
CA VAL A 173 29.89 -6.23 -5.33
C VAL A 173 30.65 -6.82 -6.52
N ALA A 174 31.82 -7.41 -6.28
CA ALA A 174 32.60 -8.08 -7.33
C ALA A 174 31.80 -9.21 -8.00
N ALA A 175 31.19 -10.09 -7.20
CA ALA A 175 30.34 -11.17 -7.71
C ALA A 175 29.16 -10.66 -8.55
N GLU A 176 28.57 -9.51 -8.20
CA GLU A 176 27.49 -8.90 -8.96
C GLU A 176 27.98 -8.28 -10.28
N VAL A 177 29.14 -7.61 -10.28
CA VAL A 177 29.79 -7.10 -11.48
C VAL A 177 30.09 -8.24 -12.48
N ASP A 178 30.58 -9.36 -11.96
CA ASP A 178 30.83 -10.57 -12.75
C ASP A 178 29.53 -11.17 -13.29
N ARG A 179 28.49 -11.31 -12.46
CA ARG A 179 27.16 -11.82 -12.88
C ARG A 179 26.57 -11.00 -14.01
N LEU A 180 26.73 -9.69 -13.97
CA LEU A 180 26.24 -8.76 -15.00
C LEU A 180 27.04 -8.86 -16.31
N GLY A 181 28.23 -9.47 -16.30
CA GLY A 181 29.15 -9.49 -17.43
C GLY A 181 29.69 -8.10 -17.77
N ALA A 182 29.89 -7.26 -16.75
CA ALA A 182 30.37 -5.91 -16.92
C ALA A 182 31.77 -5.88 -17.53
N ARG A 183 32.02 -4.95 -18.45
CA ARG A 183 33.33 -4.73 -19.06
C ARG A 183 33.96 -3.41 -18.63
N VAL A 184 33.14 -2.48 -18.16
CA VAL A 184 33.56 -1.17 -17.67
C VAL A 184 32.87 -0.88 -16.34
N VAL A 185 33.66 -0.43 -15.38
CA VAL A 185 33.17 0.06 -14.09
C VAL A 185 33.47 1.55 -14.01
N LEU A 186 32.41 2.37 -13.92
CA LEU A 186 32.52 3.82 -13.77
C LEU A 186 32.50 4.19 -12.29
N HIS A 187 33.65 4.64 -11.78
CA HIS A 187 33.84 5.07 -10.40
C HIS A 187 33.46 6.53 -10.24
N VAL A 188 32.45 6.82 -9.44
CA VAL A 188 32.02 8.19 -9.11
C VAL A 188 32.38 8.47 -7.67
N GLY A 189 33.18 9.53 -7.44
CA GLY A 189 33.78 9.80 -6.14
C GLY A 189 34.98 8.90 -5.86
N ALA A 190 35.36 8.77 -4.60
CA ALA A 190 36.49 7.93 -4.16
C ALA A 190 36.10 6.44 -4.05
N ALA A 191 35.30 5.92 -4.99
CA ALA A 191 34.93 4.51 -5.02
C ALA A 191 36.19 3.65 -5.27
N PRO A 192 36.40 2.59 -4.49
CA PRO A 192 37.56 1.73 -4.66
C PRO A 192 37.40 0.82 -5.88
N ALA A 193 38.53 0.44 -6.48
CA ALA A 193 38.57 -0.52 -7.58
C ALA A 193 37.93 -1.86 -7.17
N VAL A 194 37.33 -2.55 -8.14
CA VAL A 194 36.81 -3.91 -7.94
C VAL A 194 38.00 -4.87 -8.02
N PRO A 195 38.26 -5.68 -6.98
CA PRO A 195 39.36 -6.65 -7.03
C PRO A 195 39.08 -7.72 -8.10
N ASP A 196 40.10 -8.09 -8.86
CA ASP A 196 40.02 -9.19 -9.84
C ASP A 196 39.57 -10.48 -9.15
N ALA A 197 38.64 -11.21 -9.77
CA ALA A 197 38.21 -12.50 -9.27
C ALA A 197 39.41 -13.47 -9.21
N PRO A 198 39.69 -14.10 -8.06
CA PRO A 198 40.76 -15.08 -7.96
C PRO A 198 40.41 -16.31 -8.81
N ASP A 199 41.24 -16.59 -9.82
CA ASP A 199 41.31 -17.83 -10.59
C ASP A 199 40.10 -18.21 -11.49
N ALA A 200 39.62 -17.28 -12.32
CA ALA A 200 38.76 -17.61 -13.48
C ALA A 200 39.50 -17.34 -14.81
N PRO A 201 39.96 -18.37 -15.55
CA PRO A 201 40.76 -18.19 -16.77
C PRO A 201 40.02 -17.54 -17.95
N ASP A 202 38.70 -17.32 -17.83
CA ASP A 202 37.82 -16.70 -18.83
C ASP A 202 37.09 -15.43 -18.31
N ALA A 203 37.51 -14.86 -17.18
CA ALA A 203 36.88 -13.63 -16.66
C ALA A 203 37.08 -12.45 -17.65
N PRO A 204 36.04 -11.66 -17.95
CA PRO A 204 36.19 -10.49 -18.81
C PRO A 204 37.15 -9.49 -18.15
N ASP A 205 38.07 -8.93 -18.94
CA ASP A 205 38.98 -7.86 -18.53
C ASP A 205 38.14 -6.60 -18.17
N VAL A 206 37.79 -6.47 -16.88
CA VAL A 206 36.98 -5.35 -16.36
C VAL A 206 37.84 -4.11 -16.31
N ARG A 207 37.37 -3.01 -16.91
CA ARG A 207 38.13 -1.75 -16.97
C ARG A 207 37.55 -0.69 -16.07
N ASP A 208 38.35 -0.22 -15.12
CA ASP A 208 37.99 0.89 -14.25
C ASP A 208 38.16 2.24 -14.96
N VAL A 209 37.11 3.06 -14.94
CA VAL A 209 37.11 4.44 -15.43
C VAL A 209 36.71 5.36 -14.28
N VAL A 210 37.56 6.34 -13.96
CA VAL A 210 37.24 7.36 -12.95
C VAL A 210 36.42 8.48 -13.59
N ALA A 211 35.26 8.77 -13.03
CA ALA A 211 34.42 9.88 -13.46
C ALA A 211 35.15 11.22 -13.24
N PRO A 212 35.17 12.14 -14.22
CA PRO A 212 35.69 13.49 -14.05
C PRO A 212 35.01 14.18 -12.86
N ALA A 213 35.66 15.10 -12.15
CA ALA A 213 35.02 15.81 -11.02
C ALA A 213 33.90 16.77 -11.46
N ASP A 214 33.97 17.27 -12.69
CA ASP A 214 33.03 18.23 -13.27
C ASP A 214 31.88 17.55 -14.03
N ASP A 215 30.66 18.07 -13.88
CA ASP A 215 29.45 17.51 -14.47
C ASP A 215 29.38 17.65 -15.99
N ALA A 216 29.92 18.73 -16.57
CA ALA A 216 29.99 18.88 -18.02
C ALA A 216 31.01 17.89 -18.61
N ALA A 217 32.17 17.71 -17.96
CA ALA A 217 33.13 16.70 -18.36
C ALA A 217 32.58 15.26 -18.23
N LEU A 218 31.76 14.99 -17.21
CA LEU A 218 31.08 13.69 -17.08
C LEU A 218 30.01 13.51 -18.16
N ALA A 219 29.20 14.53 -18.45
CA ALA A 219 28.23 14.51 -19.54
C ALA A 219 28.92 14.23 -20.89
N ASP A 220 30.06 14.87 -21.14
CA ASP A 220 30.88 14.66 -22.32
C ASP A 220 31.44 13.24 -22.39
N LEU A 221 31.92 12.68 -21.27
CA LEU A 221 32.40 11.29 -21.19
C LEU A 221 31.28 10.29 -21.53
N LEU A 222 30.09 10.49 -20.98
CA LEU A 222 28.92 9.64 -21.23
C LEU A 222 28.30 9.85 -22.62
N GLY A 223 28.57 11.01 -23.23
CA GLY A 223 27.89 11.46 -24.44
C GLY A 223 26.39 11.72 -24.21
N ARG A 224 26.01 12.18 -23.01
CA ARG A 224 24.62 12.45 -22.60
C ARG A 224 24.53 13.71 -21.75
N ALA A 225 23.43 14.43 -21.90
CA ALA A 225 23.13 15.56 -21.04
C ALA A 225 22.85 15.07 -19.61
N LEU A 226 23.48 15.72 -18.63
CA LEU A 226 23.18 15.55 -17.21
C LEU A 226 22.60 16.88 -16.71
N PRO A 227 21.27 17.00 -16.51
CA PRO A 227 20.63 18.23 -16.05
C PRO A 227 21.22 18.70 -14.72
N ALA A 228 21.45 20.01 -14.55
CA ALA A 228 22.00 20.57 -13.33
C ALA A 228 21.10 20.28 -12.11
N VAL A 229 21.72 20.10 -10.95
CA VAL A 229 21.04 19.80 -9.69
C VAL A 229 21.29 20.94 -8.71
N ALA A 230 20.25 21.37 -7.98
CA ALA A 230 20.40 22.36 -6.93
C ALA A 230 21.23 21.80 -5.77
N ASP A 231 22.15 22.59 -5.21
CA ASP A 231 23.11 22.16 -4.18
C ASP A 231 22.45 21.52 -2.94
N GLY A 232 21.23 21.94 -2.58
CA GLY A 232 20.47 21.36 -1.46
C GLY A 232 20.10 19.89 -1.65
N VAL A 233 19.82 19.47 -2.89
CA VAL A 233 19.42 18.10 -3.28
C VAL A 233 20.65 17.18 -3.44
N ALA A 234 21.84 17.76 -3.64
CA ALA A 234 23.08 16.99 -3.65
C ALA A 234 23.54 16.62 -2.23
N GLY A 235 23.11 17.37 -1.21
CA GLY A 235 23.52 17.19 0.19
C GLY A 235 22.61 16.28 1.03
N ASP A 236 21.35 16.07 0.62
CA ASP A 236 20.38 15.27 1.37
C ASP A 236 20.51 13.76 1.14
N GLY A 237 20.97 13.32 -0.05
CA GLY A 237 21.22 11.92 -0.42
C GLY A 237 20.01 10.98 -0.27
N SER A 238 18.82 11.52 -0.01
CA SER A 238 17.64 10.73 0.28
C SER A 238 17.12 10.03 -0.99
N PRO A 239 16.44 8.87 -0.89
CA PRO A 239 15.82 8.25 -2.06
C PRO A 239 14.88 9.20 -2.81
N ALA A 240 14.14 10.07 -2.09
CA ALA A 240 13.24 11.06 -2.69
C ALA A 240 13.98 12.14 -3.50
N ALA A 241 15.12 12.61 -3.00
CA ALA A 241 15.97 13.57 -3.70
C ALA A 241 16.59 12.98 -4.96
N VAL A 242 17.05 11.73 -4.88
CA VAL A 242 17.54 10.99 -6.03
C VAL A 242 16.44 10.78 -7.07
N LEU A 243 15.20 10.53 -6.66
CA LEU A 243 14.07 10.49 -7.59
C LEU A 243 13.87 11.82 -8.31
N ALA A 244 13.84 12.95 -7.59
CA ALA A 244 13.66 14.27 -8.20
C ALA A 244 14.73 14.57 -9.27
N VAL A 245 15.98 14.20 -8.97
CA VAL A 245 17.12 14.41 -9.87
C VAL A 245 17.08 13.44 -11.07
N THR A 246 16.71 12.19 -10.85
CA THR A 246 16.67 11.17 -11.91
C THR A 246 15.46 11.34 -12.83
N ASP A 247 14.34 11.86 -12.34
CA ASP A 247 13.19 12.26 -13.16
C ASP A 247 13.57 13.35 -14.18
N ALA A 248 14.40 14.32 -13.78
CA ALA A 248 14.93 15.33 -14.69
C ALA A 248 15.81 14.73 -15.79
N VAL A 249 16.65 13.74 -15.45
CA VAL A 249 17.49 13.01 -16.42
C VAL A 249 16.64 12.22 -17.40
N ALA A 250 15.64 11.48 -16.91
CA ALA A 250 14.73 10.69 -17.73
C ALA A 250 13.92 11.57 -18.69
N ALA A 251 13.44 12.74 -18.23
CA ALA A 251 12.73 13.69 -19.07
C ALA A 251 13.61 14.32 -20.15
N ALA A 252 14.91 14.53 -19.87
CA ALA A 252 15.87 15.12 -20.80
C ALA A 252 16.36 14.13 -21.89
N SER A 253 16.15 12.82 -21.70
CA SER A 253 16.61 11.77 -22.62
C SER A 253 15.45 10.87 -23.05
N PRO A 254 14.55 11.32 -23.96
CA PRO A 254 13.53 10.44 -24.50
C PRO A 254 14.17 9.31 -25.29
N ALA A 255 13.62 8.10 -25.12
CA ALA A 255 14.02 6.90 -25.83
C ALA A 255 14.05 7.18 -27.35
N GLY A 256 15.24 7.15 -27.94
CA GLY A 256 15.43 7.32 -29.39
C GLY A 256 16.27 8.53 -29.83
N THR A 257 16.74 9.39 -28.92
CA THR A 257 17.65 10.48 -29.35
C THR A 257 19.04 9.92 -29.61
N ALA A 258 19.43 9.87 -30.89
CA ALA A 258 20.81 9.59 -31.29
C ALA A 258 21.76 10.62 -30.64
N PRO A 259 22.95 10.21 -30.16
CA PRO A 259 23.89 11.15 -29.60
C PRO A 259 24.24 12.20 -30.66
N ALA A 260 24.39 13.45 -30.24
CA ALA A 260 24.92 14.49 -31.11
C ALA A 260 26.25 14.01 -31.72
N PRO A 261 26.50 14.26 -33.02
CA PRO A 261 27.76 13.86 -33.64
C PRO A 261 28.91 14.50 -32.88
N SER A 262 29.82 13.66 -32.39
CA SER A 262 31.04 14.11 -31.72
C SER A 262 31.85 15.00 -32.66
N PRO A 263 32.45 16.11 -32.19
CA PRO A 263 33.48 16.79 -32.96
C PRO A 263 34.60 15.81 -33.28
N ALA A 264 35.23 15.97 -34.45
CA ALA A 264 36.35 15.14 -34.88
C ALA A 264 37.45 15.09 -33.81
N PRO A 265 38.16 13.96 -33.64
CA PRO A 265 39.18 13.83 -32.60
C PRO A 265 40.27 14.87 -32.84
N VAL A 266 40.58 15.66 -31.81
CA VAL A 266 41.78 16.50 -31.80
C VAL A 266 42.95 15.57 -31.46
N PRO A 267 43.95 15.38 -32.34
CA PRO A 267 45.06 14.49 -32.03
C PRO A 267 46.01 15.19 -31.05
N GLY A 268 46.04 14.73 -29.79
CA GLY A 268 47.07 15.18 -28.85
C GLY A 268 46.68 15.16 -27.38
N ALA A 269 46.63 13.98 -26.78
CA ALA A 269 47.00 13.71 -25.38
C ALA A 269 46.99 12.20 -25.16
N GLY A 270 48.05 11.63 -24.59
CA GLY A 270 48.27 10.18 -24.53
C GLY A 270 47.29 9.42 -23.61
N ALA A 271 46.18 8.95 -24.19
CA ALA A 271 45.37 7.86 -23.66
C ALA A 271 45.69 6.58 -24.46
N GLY A 272 45.97 5.46 -23.77
CA GLY A 272 46.24 4.19 -24.43
C GLY A 272 44.97 3.58 -25.08
N PRO A 273 45.12 2.65 -26.06
CA PRO A 273 44.00 2.07 -26.81
C PRO A 273 42.94 1.37 -25.94
N ALA A 274 43.30 0.93 -24.73
CA ALA A 274 42.38 0.34 -23.77
C ALA A 274 41.39 1.36 -23.16
N ARG A 275 41.85 2.59 -22.92
CA ARG A 275 41.04 3.70 -22.39
C ARG A 275 40.04 4.17 -23.44
N ASP A 276 40.48 4.35 -24.67
CA ASP A 276 39.62 4.74 -25.80
C ASP A 276 38.48 3.73 -26.01
N ALA A 277 38.76 2.44 -25.83
CA ALA A 277 37.75 1.39 -25.95
C ALA A 277 36.73 1.40 -24.80
N ALA A 278 37.14 1.73 -23.57
CA ALA A 278 36.23 1.87 -22.43
C ALA A 278 35.32 3.11 -22.59
N GLU A 279 35.89 4.24 -22.98
CA GLU A 279 35.14 5.47 -23.28
C GLU A 279 34.17 5.27 -24.46
N ALA A 280 34.59 4.53 -25.49
CA ALA A 280 33.72 4.16 -26.60
C ALA A 280 32.59 3.20 -26.17
N LEU A 281 32.79 2.34 -25.15
CA LEU A 281 31.71 1.51 -24.61
C LEU A 281 30.70 2.37 -23.84
N LEU A 282 31.15 3.27 -22.96
CA LEU A 282 30.28 4.21 -22.22
C LEU A 282 29.33 4.97 -23.16
N ARG A 283 29.86 5.51 -24.27
CA ARG A 283 29.07 6.27 -25.27
C ARG A 283 28.08 5.40 -26.04
N ARG A 284 28.41 4.12 -26.26
CA ARG A 284 27.59 3.17 -27.04
C ARG A 284 26.57 2.41 -26.21
N THR A 285 26.79 2.25 -24.89
CA THR A 285 25.85 1.60 -23.98
C THR A 285 24.48 2.26 -24.12
N ARG A 286 23.43 1.50 -24.33
CA ARG A 286 22.06 2.03 -24.41
C ARG A 286 21.20 1.41 -23.32
N PRO A 287 20.22 2.16 -22.77
CA PRO A 287 19.24 1.58 -21.88
C PRO A 287 18.56 0.40 -22.58
N GLY A 288 18.34 -0.68 -21.85
CA GLY A 288 17.53 -1.79 -22.35
C GLY A 288 16.06 -1.37 -22.51
N PRO A 289 15.23 -2.22 -23.13
CA PRO A 289 13.79 -2.05 -23.00
C PRO A 289 13.40 -2.02 -21.51
N PRO A 290 12.34 -1.28 -21.13
CA PRO A 290 11.89 -1.25 -19.74
C PRO A 290 11.64 -2.67 -19.24
N ALA A 291 12.02 -2.97 -18.00
CA ALA A 291 11.86 -4.31 -17.43
C ALA A 291 10.39 -4.80 -17.51
N GLY A 292 9.41 -3.89 -17.48
CA GLY A 292 7.99 -4.20 -17.70
C GLY A 292 7.09 -3.11 -17.10
N THR A 293 5.84 -3.48 -16.80
CA THR A 293 4.82 -2.60 -16.19
C THR A 293 4.80 -2.69 -14.65
N GLY A 294 5.96 -2.88 -14.02
CA GLY A 294 6.06 -3.07 -12.56
C GLY A 294 6.22 -1.78 -11.78
N LEU A 295 6.04 -1.84 -10.46
CA LEU A 295 6.35 -0.77 -9.52
C LEU A 295 7.52 -1.17 -8.62
N VAL A 296 8.47 -0.26 -8.40
CA VAL A 296 9.46 -0.40 -7.32
C VAL A 296 9.08 0.50 -6.16
N VAL A 297 8.98 -0.08 -4.96
CA VAL A 297 8.75 0.65 -3.71
C VAL A 297 10.03 0.63 -2.90
N VAL A 298 10.54 1.80 -2.54
CA VAL A 298 11.78 1.93 -1.76
C VAL A 298 11.45 2.56 -0.42
N ASP A 299 11.96 1.98 0.65
CA ASP A 299 11.81 2.54 2.00
C ASP A 299 12.65 3.81 2.13
N GLY A 300 12.02 4.92 2.50
CA GLY A 300 12.67 6.20 2.70
C GLY A 300 13.44 6.29 4.03
N GLY A 301 13.19 5.37 4.97
CA GLY A 301 13.89 5.28 6.26
C GLY A 301 15.24 4.58 6.17
N THR A 302 15.46 3.79 5.12
CA THR A 302 16.76 3.15 4.83
C THR A 302 17.41 3.86 3.62
N PRO A 303 18.64 4.39 3.75
CA PRO A 303 19.29 5.07 2.65
C PRO A 303 19.72 4.07 1.58
N SER A 304 18.85 3.81 0.59
CA SER A 304 19.24 3.14 -0.66
C SER A 304 18.89 3.97 -1.91
N PRO A 305 19.51 5.16 -2.08
CA PRO A 305 19.41 5.93 -3.32
C PRO A 305 19.85 5.11 -4.55
N ALA A 306 20.78 4.17 -4.36
CA ALA A 306 21.24 3.24 -5.40
C ALA A 306 20.13 2.30 -5.90
N ALA A 307 19.27 1.79 -5.00
CA ALA A 307 18.12 0.98 -5.40
C ALA A 307 17.12 1.80 -6.24
N ALA A 308 16.78 3.01 -5.78
CA ALA A 308 15.89 3.91 -6.50
C ALA A 308 16.45 4.28 -7.89
N ALA A 309 17.74 4.61 -7.98
CA ALA A 309 18.41 4.94 -9.24
C ALA A 309 18.46 3.75 -10.20
N SER A 310 18.80 2.55 -9.70
CA SER A 310 18.85 1.33 -10.50
C SER A 310 17.47 0.97 -11.06
N ALA A 311 16.41 1.14 -10.26
CA ALA A 311 15.04 0.95 -10.71
C ALA A 311 14.62 1.94 -11.80
N ARG A 312 14.97 3.21 -11.64
CA ARG A 312 14.75 4.23 -12.69
C ARG A 312 15.56 3.95 -13.95
N ALA A 313 16.80 3.49 -13.81
CA ALA A 313 17.66 3.11 -14.93
C ALA A 313 17.11 1.91 -15.71
N ALA A 314 16.40 1.00 -15.03
CA ALA A 314 15.66 -0.10 -15.65
C ALA A 314 14.33 0.32 -16.29
N GLY A 315 13.98 1.62 -16.24
CA GLY A 315 12.75 2.18 -16.81
C GLY A 315 11.49 1.92 -15.99
N LEU A 316 11.62 1.54 -14.72
CA LEU A 316 10.47 1.30 -13.83
C LEU A 316 10.08 2.56 -13.06
N PRO A 317 8.78 2.81 -12.84
CA PRO A 317 8.34 3.81 -11.89
C PRO A 317 8.75 3.42 -10.46
N VAL A 318 9.10 4.42 -9.66
CA VAL A 318 9.56 4.23 -8.28
C VAL A 318 8.77 5.10 -7.32
N ALA A 319 8.23 4.48 -6.27
CA ALA A 319 7.61 5.16 -5.14
C ALA A 319 8.53 5.05 -3.92
N VAL A 320 8.88 6.20 -3.31
CA VAL A 320 9.58 6.22 -2.01
C VAL A 320 8.54 6.39 -0.92
N VAL A 321 8.52 5.47 0.04
CA VAL A 321 7.54 5.42 1.13
C VAL A 321 8.27 5.46 2.46
N ALA A 322 7.82 6.31 3.37
CA ALA A 322 8.37 6.35 4.73
C ALA A 322 7.68 5.28 5.59
N GLY A 323 8.43 4.26 6.01
CA GLY A 323 7.93 3.20 6.89
C GLY A 323 7.11 2.12 6.18
N ALA A 324 6.63 1.15 6.97
CA ALA A 324 6.02 -0.08 6.47
C ALA A 324 4.57 0.05 5.98
N ASP A 325 3.93 1.22 6.12
CA ASP A 325 2.53 1.41 5.75
C ASP A 325 2.36 2.00 4.35
N VAL A 326 2.45 1.14 3.35
CA VAL A 326 2.39 1.54 1.94
C VAL A 326 0.98 1.98 1.52
N ALA A 327 -0.05 1.56 2.24
CA ALA A 327 -1.45 1.92 1.95
C ALA A 327 -1.72 3.42 2.11
N ALA A 328 -0.99 4.12 2.98
CA ALA A 328 -1.15 5.55 3.22
C ALA A 328 -0.27 6.44 2.33
N ALA A 329 0.50 5.86 1.41
CA ALA A 329 1.57 6.57 0.73
C ALA A 329 1.09 7.33 -0.52
N ASP A 330 1.02 8.66 -0.44
CA ASP A 330 0.76 9.54 -1.59
C ASP A 330 1.70 9.31 -2.78
N ALA A 331 2.93 8.85 -2.51
CA ALA A 331 3.90 8.51 -3.55
C ALA A 331 3.39 7.38 -4.47
N VAL A 332 2.74 6.36 -3.91
CA VAL A 332 2.16 5.25 -4.69
C VAL A 332 0.97 5.74 -5.50
N VAL A 333 0.10 6.58 -4.91
CA VAL A 333 -1.04 7.20 -5.59
C VAL A 333 -0.58 7.99 -6.81
N ARG A 334 0.44 8.85 -6.67
CA ARG A 334 0.98 9.65 -7.79
C ARG A 334 1.55 8.78 -8.90
N VAL A 335 2.26 7.72 -8.54
CA VAL A 335 2.83 6.79 -9.50
C VAL A 335 1.72 6.05 -10.27
N ALA A 336 0.70 5.55 -9.57
CA ALA A 336 -0.46 4.92 -10.22
C ALA A 336 -1.22 5.89 -11.13
N ALA A 337 -1.43 7.14 -10.68
CA ALA A 337 -2.06 8.18 -11.49
C ALA A 337 -1.29 8.47 -12.79
N SER A 338 0.05 8.45 -12.74
CA SER A 338 0.88 8.61 -13.94
C SER A 338 0.74 7.46 -14.95
N ALA A 339 0.35 6.27 -14.48
CA ALA A 339 0.05 5.10 -15.32
C ALA A 339 -1.38 5.11 -15.88
N GLY A 340 -2.25 6.03 -15.44
CA GLY A 340 -3.61 6.20 -15.96
C GLY A 340 -4.64 5.17 -15.48
N ALA A 341 -4.27 4.24 -14.59
CA ALA A 341 -5.16 3.27 -13.97
C ALA A 341 -4.57 2.70 -12.66
N PRO A 342 -5.40 2.16 -11.74
CA PRO A 342 -4.92 1.38 -10.60
C PRO A 342 -4.06 0.19 -11.05
N LEU A 343 -3.15 -0.26 -10.18
CA LEU A 343 -2.28 -1.39 -10.49
C LEU A 343 -3.10 -2.68 -10.57
N ALA A 344 -2.89 -3.44 -11.64
CA ALA A 344 -3.53 -4.74 -11.84
C ALA A 344 -3.17 -5.73 -10.70
N PRO A 345 -4.04 -6.73 -10.40
CA PRO A 345 -3.78 -7.72 -9.36
C PRO A 345 -2.42 -8.40 -9.43
N ASP A 346 -1.97 -8.68 -10.66
CA ASP A 346 -0.71 -9.39 -10.97
C ASP A 346 0.42 -8.44 -11.39
N ALA A 347 0.25 -7.12 -11.19
CA ALA A 347 1.30 -6.16 -11.47
C ALA A 347 2.53 -6.48 -10.61
N PRO A 348 3.72 -6.64 -11.21
CA PRO A 348 4.90 -6.98 -10.44
C PRO A 348 5.31 -5.81 -9.56
N VAL A 349 5.55 -6.09 -8.27
CA VAL A 349 5.99 -5.09 -7.28
C VAL A 349 7.30 -5.56 -6.68
N LEU A 350 8.33 -4.72 -6.73
CA LEU A 350 9.58 -4.97 -6.02
C LEU A 350 9.69 -3.97 -4.87
N ALA A 351 9.68 -4.46 -3.64
CA ALA A 351 9.99 -3.67 -2.45
C ALA A 351 11.45 -3.83 -2.06
N VAL A 352 12.12 -2.71 -1.75
CA VAL A 352 13.49 -2.69 -1.25
C VAL A 352 13.54 -1.92 0.07
N GLY A 353 13.77 -2.64 1.16
CA GLY A 353 13.81 -2.09 2.52
C GLY A 353 12.94 -2.88 3.50
N ALA A 354 12.64 -2.26 4.64
CA ALA A 354 11.87 -2.87 5.72
C ALA A 354 10.35 -2.82 5.46
N PHE A 355 9.85 -3.72 4.60
CA PHE A 355 8.44 -3.86 4.29
C PHE A 355 7.80 -5.11 4.90
N ALA A 356 6.47 -5.14 4.92
CA ALA A 356 5.69 -6.32 5.29
C ALA A 356 5.92 -7.49 4.32
N ASP A 357 5.34 -8.66 4.61
CA ASP A 357 5.41 -9.80 3.70
C ASP A 357 4.84 -9.47 2.30
N PRO A 358 5.25 -10.21 1.25
CA PRO A 358 4.83 -9.91 -0.12
C PRO A 358 3.32 -9.84 -0.33
N GLY A 359 2.53 -10.65 0.39
CA GLY A 359 1.07 -10.66 0.26
C GLY A 359 0.44 -9.39 0.82
N THR A 360 0.87 -8.97 2.00
CA THR A 360 0.45 -7.71 2.62
C THR A 360 0.84 -6.52 1.75
N LEU A 361 2.10 -6.46 1.29
CA LEU A 361 2.58 -5.38 0.44
C LEU A 361 1.80 -5.28 -0.88
N ALA A 362 1.55 -6.42 -1.53
CA ALA A 362 0.81 -6.46 -2.79
C ALA A 362 -0.56 -5.80 -2.64
N TRP A 363 -1.29 -6.14 -1.58
CA TRP A 363 -2.57 -5.51 -1.28
C TRP A 363 -2.43 -4.02 -1.00
N GLN A 364 -1.49 -3.61 -0.13
CA GLN A 364 -1.31 -2.20 0.24
C GLN A 364 -1.00 -1.32 -0.98
N VAL A 365 -0.14 -1.79 -1.88
CA VAL A 365 0.20 -1.09 -3.11
C VAL A 365 -1.03 -0.96 -4.02
N ARG A 366 -1.81 -2.03 -4.19
CA ARG A 366 -3.04 -1.97 -4.99
C ARG A 366 -4.07 -1.03 -4.39
N ALA A 367 -4.30 -1.13 -3.08
CA ALA A 367 -5.21 -0.25 -2.36
C ALA A 367 -4.77 1.22 -2.52
N ALA A 368 -3.49 1.54 -2.28
CA ALA A 368 -2.96 2.88 -2.47
C ALA A 368 -3.11 3.37 -3.93
N SER A 369 -2.92 2.48 -4.92
CA SER A 369 -3.03 2.83 -6.33
C SER A 369 -4.45 3.25 -6.77
N THR A 370 -5.48 2.91 -5.99
CA THR A 370 -6.86 3.37 -6.25
C THR A 370 -7.05 4.86 -5.96
N GLY A 371 -6.17 5.46 -5.14
CA GLY A 371 -6.32 6.83 -4.63
C GLY A 371 -7.49 7.03 -3.66
N VAL A 372 -8.22 5.97 -3.30
CA VAL A 372 -9.33 6.03 -2.35
C VAL A 372 -8.78 6.34 -0.96
N GLN A 373 -9.40 7.31 -0.29
CA GLN A 373 -9.14 7.62 1.11
C GLN A 373 -10.39 7.35 1.97
N LEU A 374 -10.16 6.92 3.20
CA LEU A 374 -11.19 6.77 4.22
C LEU A 374 -11.61 8.14 4.77
N PRO A 375 -12.79 8.24 5.41
CA PRO A 375 -13.15 9.35 6.27
C PRO A 375 -12.00 9.77 7.21
N GLY A 376 -11.65 11.06 7.20
CA GLY A 376 -10.50 11.59 7.91
C GLY A 376 -9.13 11.31 7.26
N GLY A 377 -9.09 10.84 6.02
CA GLY A 377 -7.88 10.68 5.19
C GLY A 377 -7.18 9.32 5.31
N GLY A 378 -6.25 9.04 4.39
CA GLY A 378 -5.46 7.80 4.39
C GLY A 378 -6.26 6.52 4.14
N GLN A 379 -5.65 5.35 4.40
CA GLN A 379 -6.26 4.03 4.13
C GLN A 379 -6.39 3.11 5.35
N ARG A 380 -6.09 3.63 6.54
CA ARG A 380 -6.30 2.94 7.82
C ARG A 380 -7.48 3.54 8.56
N VAL A 381 -8.41 2.68 8.94
CA VAL A 381 -9.50 3.06 9.84
C VAL A 381 -8.96 3.23 11.25
N LEU A 382 -8.06 2.35 11.72
CA LEU A 382 -7.41 2.44 13.03
C LEU A 382 -6.03 1.72 12.99
N PRO A 383 -5.06 2.13 13.83
CA PRO A 383 -5.07 3.28 14.73
C PRO A 383 -4.79 4.61 14.00
N GLY A 384 -4.78 5.73 14.74
CA GLY A 384 -4.40 7.06 14.23
C GLY A 384 -5.55 8.03 13.98
N ARG A 385 -6.76 7.64 14.37
CA ARG A 385 -7.99 8.44 14.41
C ARG A 385 -8.92 7.84 15.46
N HIS A 386 -10.01 8.53 15.76
CA HIS A 386 -11.04 8.03 16.67
C HIS A 386 -12.40 8.07 15.99
N LEU A 387 -13.22 7.06 16.25
CA LEU A 387 -14.58 6.99 15.74
C LEU A 387 -15.56 7.43 16.84
N VAL A 388 -16.50 8.30 16.50
CA VAL A 388 -17.61 8.65 17.39
C VAL A 388 -18.91 8.30 16.69
N ALA A 389 -19.61 7.28 17.18
CA ALA A 389 -20.73 6.67 16.52
C ALA A 389 -22.09 7.05 17.12
N LEU A 390 -23.07 7.21 16.24
CA LEU A 390 -24.48 7.24 16.57
C LEU A 390 -25.08 5.85 16.28
N TYR A 391 -25.65 5.22 17.30
CA TYR A 391 -26.20 3.86 17.21
C TYR A 391 -27.69 3.86 16.81
N GLY A 392 -28.11 2.86 16.04
CA GLY A 392 -29.51 2.47 15.91
C GLY A 392 -29.86 1.96 14.52
N THR A 393 -31.16 1.93 14.16
CA THR A 393 -31.58 1.48 12.82
C THR A 393 -32.64 2.39 12.20
N PRO A 394 -32.57 2.67 10.88
CA PRO A 394 -33.53 3.55 10.22
C PRO A 394 -34.98 3.16 10.48
N GLY A 395 -35.79 4.14 10.90
CA GLY A 395 -37.23 3.95 11.07
C GLY A 395 -37.65 3.21 12.35
N ALA A 396 -36.72 2.87 13.25
CA ALA A 396 -37.04 2.29 14.55
C ALA A 396 -36.46 3.14 15.71
N PRO A 397 -37.20 4.17 16.18
CA PRO A 397 -36.76 5.04 17.28
C PRO A 397 -36.43 4.28 18.58
N ALA A 398 -37.08 3.14 18.82
CA ALA A 398 -36.87 2.33 20.02
C ALA A 398 -35.52 1.57 20.03
N LEU A 399 -34.79 1.57 18.91
CA LEU A 399 -33.53 0.83 18.75
C LEU A 399 -32.31 1.75 18.70
N GLY A 400 -32.45 3.01 19.12
CA GLY A 400 -31.34 3.95 19.27
C GLY A 400 -31.53 5.24 18.47
N LEU A 401 -30.66 6.21 18.77
CA LEU A 401 -30.72 7.59 18.29
C LEU A 401 -30.85 7.71 16.77
N LEU A 402 -30.29 6.79 15.98
CA LEU A 402 -30.36 6.83 14.52
C LEU A 402 -31.80 6.72 14.00
N GLY A 403 -32.64 5.91 14.67
CA GLY A 403 -34.01 5.64 14.27
C GLY A 403 -35.01 6.76 14.55
N GLU A 404 -34.62 7.76 15.36
CA GLU A 404 -35.47 8.89 15.77
C GLU A 404 -35.69 9.94 14.67
N GLN A 405 -34.83 9.96 13.65
CA GLN A 405 -34.87 10.97 12.59
C GLN A 405 -34.53 10.41 11.20
N GLY A 406 -34.77 11.21 10.16
CA GLY A 406 -34.40 10.86 8.78
C GLY A 406 -32.90 11.03 8.51
N LEU A 407 -32.45 10.50 7.36
CA LEU A 407 -31.04 10.42 6.96
C LEU A 407 -30.23 11.72 7.16
N GLU A 408 -30.69 12.84 6.59
CA GLU A 408 -29.96 14.12 6.69
C GLU A 408 -29.80 14.59 8.14
N ALA A 409 -30.86 14.44 8.94
CA ALA A 409 -30.85 14.82 10.35
C ALA A 409 -29.94 13.87 11.17
N THR A 410 -29.91 12.58 10.84
CA THR A 410 -28.96 11.62 11.43
C THR A 410 -27.51 12.01 11.12
N LEU A 411 -27.17 12.33 9.88
CA LEU A 411 -25.81 12.73 9.51
C LEU A 411 -25.40 14.01 10.21
N GLN A 412 -26.32 14.96 10.35
CA GLN A 412 -26.08 16.18 11.11
C GLN A 412 -25.84 15.89 12.60
N ARG A 413 -26.70 15.05 13.21
CA ARG A 413 -26.57 14.65 14.61
C ARG A 413 -25.27 13.89 14.88
N ALA A 414 -24.85 13.00 13.99
CA ALA A 414 -23.57 12.28 14.11
C ALA A 414 -22.38 13.24 14.13
N ARG A 415 -22.39 14.30 13.31
CA ARG A 415 -21.38 15.36 13.35
C ARG A 415 -21.41 16.14 14.66
N GLU A 416 -22.59 16.49 15.15
CA GLU A 416 -22.75 17.23 16.41
C GLU A 416 -22.28 16.43 17.63
N VAL A 417 -22.51 15.12 17.64
CA VAL A 417 -22.04 14.22 18.71
C VAL A 417 -20.52 14.03 18.66
N ALA A 418 -19.92 14.00 17.46
CA ALA A 418 -18.48 13.89 17.29
C ALA A 418 -17.71 15.19 17.61
N ALA A 419 -18.28 16.36 17.29
CA ALA A 419 -17.59 17.65 17.36
C ALA A 419 -16.91 18.00 18.71
N PRO A 420 -17.47 17.66 19.90
CA PRO A 420 -16.78 17.92 21.16
C PRO A 420 -15.43 17.20 21.29
N TYR A 421 -15.28 16.03 20.65
CA TYR A 421 -14.05 15.25 20.71
C TYR A 421 -12.91 15.85 19.88
N ASP A 422 -13.21 16.64 18.83
CA ASP A 422 -12.20 17.32 18.01
C ASP A 422 -11.31 18.26 18.86
N ALA A 423 -11.85 18.81 19.96
CA ALA A 423 -11.11 19.67 20.86
C ALA A 423 -10.23 18.90 21.87
N LEU A 424 -10.37 17.58 21.95
CA LEU A 424 -9.72 16.72 22.94
C LEU A 424 -8.51 15.97 22.39
N THR A 425 -8.27 16.06 21.07
CA THR A 425 -7.21 15.32 20.39
C THR A 425 -6.78 16.00 19.08
N ASP A 426 -5.50 15.83 18.73
CA ASP A 426 -4.97 16.25 17.43
C ASP A 426 -5.23 15.19 16.33
N ALA A 427 -5.59 13.96 16.72
CA ALA A 427 -5.94 12.91 15.77
C ALA A 427 -7.32 13.19 15.14
N PRO A 428 -7.57 12.81 13.88
CA PRO A 428 -8.89 12.99 13.29
C PRO A 428 -9.98 12.29 14.09
N VAL A 429 -11.09 12.99 14.38
CA VAL A 429 -12.32 12.37 14.87
C VAL A 429 -13.27 12.19 13.70
N VAL A 430 -13.77 10.97 13.52
CA VAL A 430 -14.62 10.59 12.40
C VAL A 430 -16.03 10.30 12.92
N PRO A 431 -17.04 11.11 12.51
CA PRO A 431 -18.44 10.78 12.75
C PRO A 431 -18.76 9.40 12.15
N THR A 432 -19.48 8.57 12.89
CA THR A 432 -19.77 7.19 12.49
C THR A 432 -21.26 6.89 12.66
N LEU A 433 -21.83 6.11 11.75
CA LEU A 433 -23.16 5.52 11.92
C LEU A 433 -22.98 4.03 12.24
N GLU A 434 -23.46 3.59 13.39
CA GLU A 434 -23.52 2.17 13.74
C GLU A 434 -24.96 1.71 13.51
N ILE A 435 -25.19 1.10 12.35
CA ILE A 435 -26.51 0.76 11.83
C ILE A 435 -26.80 -0.71 12.12
N ILE A 436 -27.83 -1.00 12.91
CA ILE A 436 -28.32 -2.37 13.10
C ILE A 436 -28.95 -2.83 11.78
N ALA A 437 -28.22 -3.67 11.06
CA ALA A 437 -28.59 -4.18 9.74
C ALA A 437 -29.46 -5.43 9.87
N THR A 438 -29.20 -6.27 10.89
CA THR A 438 -30.07 -7.39 11.26
C THR A 438 -30.50 -7.22 12.70
N VAL A 439 -31.81 -7.28 12.95
CA VAL A 439 -32.42 -6.99 14.25
C VAL A 439 -32.94 -8.28 14.86
N ALA A 440 -32.52 -8.59 16.09
CA ALA A 440 -33.05 -9.74 16.80
C ALA A 440 -34.57 -9.60 17.01
N SER A 441 -35.29 -10.66 16.73
CA SER A 441 -36.74 -10.67 16.70
C SER A 441 -37.31 -11.59 17.78
N ALA A 442 -38.39 -11.16 18.43
CA ALA A 442 -39.15 -12.03 19.33
C ALA A 442 -39.94 -13.12 18.58
N GLY A 443 -40.28 -12.85 17.32
CA GLY A 443 -40.97 -13.80 16.44
C GLY A 443 -39.97 -14.64 15.65
N PRO A 444 -40.33 -15.87 15.25
CA PRO A 444 -39.40 -16.77 14.56
C PRO A 444 -38.98 -16.29 13.18
N GLY A 445 -39.71 -15.38 12.52
CA GLY A 445 -39.39 -14.96 11.16
C GLY A 445 -39.36 -16.16 10.21
N ASP A 446 -38.23 -16.35 9.52
CA ASP A 446 -37.93 -17.52 8.69
C ASP A 446 -37.36 -18.73 9.46
N GLY A 447 -37.28 -18.62 10.79
CA GLY A 447 -36.86 -19.65 11.73
C GLY A 447 -35.63 -19.25 12.55
N ASP A 448 -34.94 -18.17 12.18
CA ASP A 448 -33.71 -17.74 12.83
C ASP A 448 -33.91 -16.73 13.97
N TYR A 449 -35.08 -16.11 14.11
CA TYR A 449 -35.32 -15.03 15.08
C TYR A 449 -34.47 -13.77 14.84
N SER A 450 -34.14 -13.49 13.60
CA SER A 450 -33.51 -12.26 13.12
C SER A 450 -34.44 -11.60 12.08
N SER A 451 -34.23 -10.31 11.82
CA SER A 451 -34.96 -9.55 10.80
C SER A 451 -33.97 -8.66 10.07
N GLU A 452 -33.69 -9.02 8.82
CA GLU A 452 -32.68 -8.40 7.98
C GLU A 452 -33.28 -7.22 7.22
N LEU A 453 -32.61 -6.06 7.30
CA LEU A 453 -32.91 -4.96 6.39
C LEU A 453 -32.36 -5.28 5.00
N ASP A 454 -33.18 -5.07 3.97
CA ASP A 454 -32.70 -5.19 2.58
C ASP A 454 -31.49 -4.27 2.36
N PRO A 455 -30.33 -4.77 1.86
CA PRO A 455 -29.17 -3.95 1.55
C PRO A 455 -29.49 -2.72 0.67
N ALA A 456 -30.52 -2.80 -0.18
CA ALA A 456 -30.99 -1.68 -0.99
C ALA A 456 -31.58 -0.53 -0.16
N VAL A 457 -32.15 -0.81 1.01
CA VAL A 457 -32.62 0.21 1.96
C VAL A 457 -31.45 0.91 2.64
N LEU A 458 -30.36 0.19 2.90
CA LEU A 458 -29.16 0.71 3.57
C LEU A 458 -28.21 1.45 2.62
N ALA A 459 -28.19 1.11 1.33
CA ALA A 459 -27.29 1.71 0.35
C ALA A 459 -27.33 3.26 0.33
N PRO A 460 -28.51 3.93 0.33
CA PRO A 460 -28.56 5.40 0.42
C PRO A 460 -27.93 5.97 1.70
N TRP A 461 -28.07 5.27 2.83
CA TRP A 461 -27.46 5.70 4.10
C TRP A 461 -25.95 5.56 4.06
N VAL A 462 -25.46 4.43 3.56
CA VAL A 462 -24.03 4.15 3.39
C VAL A 462 -23.38 5.16 2.45
N ASP A 463 -23.98 5.40 1.28
CA ASP A 463 -23.39 6.26 0.27
C ASP A 463 -23.41 7.74 0.72
N ALA A 464 -24.48 8.18 1.40
CA ALA A 464 -24.56 9.53 1.97
C ALA A 464 -23.59 9.74 3.14
N ALA A 465 -23.40 8.74 4.01
CA ALA A 465 -22.41 8.79 5.08
C ALA A 465 -20.98 8.96 4.52
N GLY A 466 -20.62 8.17 3.51
CA GLY A 466 -19.32 8.30 2.83
C GLY A 466 -19.11 9.69 2.22
N ALA A 467 -20.12 10.21 1.52
CA ALA A 467 -20.08 11.56 0.93
C ALA A 467 -19.96 12.66 2.01
N ALA A 468 -20.52 12.44 3.20
CA ALA A 468 -20.44 13.34 4.33
C ALA A 468 -19.14 13.21 5.16
N GLY A 469 -18.23 12.32 4.77
CA GLY A 469 -17.00 12.06 5.51
C GLY A 469 -17.24 11.30 6.83
N ALA A 470 -18.28 10.47 6.88
CA ALA A 470 -18.60 9.60 8.00
C ALA A 470 -18.27 8.13 7.67
N TYR A 471 -17.94 7.36 8.72
CA TYR A 471 -17.78 5.91 8.62
C TYR A 471 -19.11 5.20 8.92
N VAL A 472 -19.28 3.95 8.48
CA VAL A 472 -20.45 3.14 8.79
C VAL A 472 -20.02 1.79 9.35
N LEU A 473 -20.65 1.35 10.43
CA LEU A 473 -20.58 -0.01 10.95
C LEU A 473 -21.93 -0.67 10.74
N LEU A 474 -21.95 -1.81 10.04
CA LEU A 474 -23.14 -2.64 9.94
C LEU A 474 -23.15 -3.61 11.12
N ASP A 475 -24.07 -3.42 12.05
CA ASP A 475 -24.25 -4.25 13.24
C ASP A 475 -25.20 -5.42 12.93
N LEU A 476 -24.78 -6.61 13.33
CA LEU A 476 -25.49 -7.87 13.10
C LEU A 476 -25.96 -8.47 14.42
N GLN A 477 -27.28 -8.67 14.54
CA GLN A 477 -27.93 -9.41 15.63
C GLN A 477 -28.49 -10.72 15.07
N PRO A 478 -27.71 -11.81 15.05
CA PRO A 478 -27.91 -12.88 14.08
C PRO A 478 -29.03 -13.87 14.42
N GLY A 479 -29.62 -13.78 15.61
CA GLY A 479 -30.52 -14.82 16.08
C GLY A 479 -29.83 -16.19 16.03
N ARG A 480 -30.44 -17.19 15.40
CA ARG A 480 -29.91 -18.54 15.22
C ARG A 480 -29.07 -18.72 13.96
N ASP A 481 -29.01 -17.71 13.08
CA ASP A 481 -28.10 -17.76 11.94
C ASP A 481 -26.64 -17.60 12.43
N ASP A 482 -25.67 -17.87 11.55
CA ASP A 482 -24.28 -17.58 11.81
C ASP A 482 -23.88 -16.20 11.25
N PHE A 483 -22.91 -15.56 11.91
CA PHE A 483 -22.47 -14.21 11.52
C PHE A 483 -21.90 -14.14 10.09
N LEU A 484 -21.27 -15.21 9.60
CA LEU A 484 -20.67 -15.21 8.28
C LEU A 484 -21.74 -15.25 7.19
N THR A 485 -22.82 -16.01 7.40
CA THR A 485 -23.99 -16.05 6.51
C THR A 485 -24.62 -14.67 6.40
N GLN A 486 -24.93 -14.02 7.54
CA GLN A 486 -25.48 -12.66 7.51
C GLN A 486 -24.51 -11.63 6.93
N ALA A 487 -23.22 -11.66 7.28
CA ALA A 487 -22.23 -10.72 6.75
C ALA A 487 -22.14 -10.76 5.21
N ARG A 488 -22.26 -11.95 4.61
CA ARG A 488 -22.27 -12.13 3.14
C ARG A 488 -23.50 -11.52 2.48
N ALA A 489 -24.64 -11.47 3.15
CA ALA A 489 -25.84 -10.79 2.63
C ALA A 489 -25.60 -9.29 2.41
N TYR A 490 -24.65 -8.69 3.14
CA TYR A 490 -24.27 -7.28 3.03
C TYR A 490 -22.94 -7.05 2.28
N GLU A 491 -22.40 -8.05 1.56
CA GLU A 491 -21.11 -7.92 0.87
C GLU A 491 -21.05 -6.69 -0.04
N ASP A 492 -22.13 -6.42 -0.79
CA ASP A 492 -22.17 -5.27 -1.69
C ASP A 492 -21.99 -3.94 -0.95
N LEU A 493 -22.53 -3.80 0.28
CA LEU A 493 -22.28 -2.62 1.12
C LEU A 493 -20.85 -2.61 1.66
N LEU A 494 -20.33 -3.75 2.11
CA LEU A 494 -18.97 -3.89 2.64
C LEU A 494 -17.87 -3.61 1.60
N ARG A 495 -18.19 -3.70 0.31
CA ARG A 495 -17.33 -3.23 -0.79
C ARG A 495 -17.13 -1.70 -0.81
N ARG A 496 -18.00 -0.90 -0.18
CA ARG A 496 -17.76 0.54 -0.04
C ARG A 496 -16.61 0.77 0.94
N PRO A 497 -15.60 1.59 0.64
CA PRO A 497 -14.40 1.76 1.47
C PRO A 497 -14.68 2.09 2.95
N TRP A 498 -15.66 2.95 3.21
CA TRP A 498 -16.00 3.50 4.53
C TRP A 498 -17.00 2.65 5.35
N VAL A 499 -17.20 1.37 4.99
CA VAL A 499 -18.11 0.45 5.69
C VAL A 499 -17.32 -0.64 6.38
N GLY A 500 -17.49 -0.79 7.69
CA GLY A 500 -17.03 -1.92 8.51
C GLY A 500 -18.20 -2.75 9.02
N LEU A 501 -17.89 -3.73 9.86
CA LEU A 501 -18.83 -4.72 10.38
C LEU A 501 -18.76 -4.74 11.92
N ALA A 502 -19.90 -4.81 12.59
CA ALA A 502 -20.03 -5.07 14.00
C ALA A 502 -20.77 -6.40 14.20
N LEU A 503 -20.29 -7.23 15.11
CA LEU A 503 -20.94 -8.46 15.53
C LEU A 503 -21.50 -8.23 16.91
N ASP A 504 -22.77 -8.58 17.12
CA ASP A 504 -23.41 -8.53 18.43
C ASP A 504 -23.72 -9.93 18.97
N PRO A 505 -22.77 -10.55 19.71
CA PRO A 505 -22.94 -11.89 20.24
C PRO A 505 -24.05 -12.01 21.28
N GLU A 506 -24.55 -10.92 21.86
CA GLU A 506 -25.61 -11.01 22.86
C GLU A 506 -26.92 -11.58 22.27
N TRP A 507 -27.09 -11.39 20.95
CA TRP A 507 -28.25 -11.86 20.19
C TRP A 507 -28.02 -13.18 19.48
N ARG A 508 -26.83 -13.79 19.63
CA ARG A 508 -26.51 -15.06 19.00
C ARG A 508 -27.10 -16.24 19.78
N LEU A 509 -28.07 -16.93 19.17
CA LEU A 509 -28.81 -18.06 19.71
C LEU A 509 -28.26 -19.40 19.20
N ALA A 510 -28.22 -20.40 20.08
CA ALA A 510 -28.05 -21.79 19.67
C ALA A 510 -29.34 -22.34 18.99
N PRO A 511 -29.26 -23.49 18.28
CA PRO A 511 -30.39 -24.01 17.48
C PRO A 511 -31.73 -24.16 18.21
N ASP A 512 -31.71 -24.47 19.51
CA ASP A 512 -32.92 -24.67 20.33
C ASP A 512 -33.23 -23.49 21.27
N GLU A 513 -32.39 -22.47 21.28
CA GLU A 513 -32.53 -21.30 22.16
C GLU A 513 -33.58 -20.33 21.63
N LEU A 514 -34.24 -19.62 22.54
CA LEU A 514 -35.24 -18.60 22.23
C LEU A 514 -34.74 -17.21 22.64
N PRO A 515 -35.21 -16.14 21.97
CA PRO A 515 -34.88 -14.76 22.33
C PRO A 515 -35.22 -14.43 23.79
N LEU A 516 -34.44 -13.52 24.39
CA LEU A 516 -34.68 -12.94 25.72
C LEU A 516 -34.69 -13.93 26.91
N GLN A 517 -34.27 -15.19 26.72
CA GLN A 517 -34.14 -16.16 27.81
C GLN A 517 -32.72 -16.24 28.38
N GLN A 518 -31.72 -15.82 27.60
CA GLN A 518 -30.32 -15.79 27.94
C GLN A 518 -29.61 -14.67 27.17
N ILE A 519 -28.39 -14.37 27.58
CA ILE A 519 -27.46 -13.59 26.74
C ILE A 519 -26.72 -14.59 25.86
N GLY A 520 -26.72 -14.32 24.56
CA GLY A 520 -26.07 -15.14 23.55
C GLY A 520 -24.56 -15.22 23.68
N SER A 521 -23.97 -16.08 22.85
CA SER A 521 -22.52 -16.18 22.74
C SER A 521 -22.08 -16.71 21.38
N VAL A 522 -20.84 -16.39 21.02
CA VAL A 522 -20.18 -16.87 19.82
C VAL A 522 -18.81 -17.46 20.17
N GLY A 523 -18.44 -18.53 19.47
CA GLY A 523 -17.08 -19.07 19.52
C GLY A 523 -16.14 -18.22 18.68
N VAL A 524 -14.89 -18.04 19.14
CA VAL A 524 -13.86 -17.30 18.39
C VAL A 524 -13.62 -17.85 16.97
N ASP A 525 -13.87 -19.13 16.72
CA ASP A 525 -13.67 -19.74 15.40
C ASP A 525 -14.67 -19.18 14.36
N GLU A 526 -15.90 -18.84 14.76
CA GLU A 526 -16.89 -18.17 13.90
C GLU A 526 -16.48 -16.72 13.63
N VAL A 527 -16.00 -16.01 14.66
CA VAL A 527 -15.45 -14.64 14.51
C VAL A 527 -14.26 -14.62 13.55
N GLU A 528 -13.35 -15.59 13.67
CA GLU A 528 -12.20 -15.74 12.77
C GLU A 528 -12.63 -16.11 11.35
N ALA A 529 -13.73 -16.86 11.16
CA ALA A 529 -14.28 -17.13 9.84
C ALA A 529 -14.81 -15.85 9.16
N VAL A 530 -15.53 -15.00 9.90
CA VAL A 530 -15.96 -13.66 9.42
C VAL A 530 -14.75 -12.80 9.08
N ARG A 531 -13.76 -12.73 9.98
CA ARG A 531 -12.53 -11.95 9.78
C ARG A 531 -11.76 -12.42 8.55
N ALA A 532 -11.58 -13.73 8.38
CA ALA A 532 -10.89 -14.30 7.22
C ALA A 532 -11.60 -13.95 5.91
N TRP A 533 -12.93 -14.03 5.89
CA TRP A 533 -13.72 -13.60 4.74
C TRP A 533 -13.59 -12.10 4.46
N LEU A 534 -13.59 -11.23 5.48
CA LEU A 534 -13.34 -9.79 5.32
C LEU A 534 -11.92 -9.50 4.79
N VAL A 535 -10.90 -10.22 5.27
CA VAL A 535 -9.52 -10.11 4.74
C VAL A 535 -9.50 -10.45 3.25
N ASP A 536 -10.19 -11.51 2.84
CA ASP A 536 -10.26 -11.92 1.42
C ASP A 536 -11.02 -10.90 0.58
N LEU A 537 -12.10 -10.31 1.11
CA LEU A 537 -12.83 -9.20 0.47
C LEU A 537 -11.92 -7.98 0.26
N VAL A 538 -11.22 -7.54 1.32
CA VAL A 538 -10.30 -6.40 1.27
C VAL A 538 -9.18 -6.62 0.24
N ARG A 539 -8.59 -7.82 0.21
CA ARG A 539 -7.54 -8.15 -0.75
C ARG A 539 -8.05 -8.22 -2.19
N ARG A 540 -9.21 -8.87 -2.41
CA ARG A 540 -9.81 -9.05 -3.74
C ARG A 540 -10.21 -7.72 -4.38
N GLU A 541 -10.83 -6.85 -3.60
CA GLU A 541 -11.38 -5.58 -4.06
C GLU A 541 -10.40 -4.40 -3.91
N ALA A 542 -9.17 -4.68 -3.46
CA ALA A 542 -8.13 -3.67 -3.18
C ALA A 542 -8.64 -2.52 -2.28
N LEU A 543 -9.41 -2.87 -1.25
CA LEU A 543 -10.01 -1.89 -0.35
C LEU A 543 -8.98 -1.37 0.66
N PRO A 544 -9.19 -0.15 1.20
CA PRO A 544 -8.59 0.25 2.47
C PRO A 544 -8.94 -0.72 3.60
N GLN A 545 -8.23 -0.58 4.73
CA GLN A 545 -8.47 -1.40 5.92
C GLN A 545 -9.93 -1.31 6.40
N LYS A 546 -10.48 -2.46 6.81
CA LYS A 546 -11.82 -2.56 7.39
C LYS A 546 -11.79 -2.65 8.91
N LEU A 547 -12.84 -2.19 9.56
CA LEU A 547 -13.05 -2.38 10.99
C LEU A 547 -14.01 -3.55 11.22
N LEU A 548 -13.61 -4.46 12.09
CA LEU A 548 -14.46 -5.50 12.69
C LEU A 548 -14.62 -5.20 14.18
N VAL A 549 -15.84 -4.85 14.59
CA VAL A 549 -16.21 -4.57 15.98
C VAL A 549 -16.86 -5.80 16.59
N LEU A 550 -16.46 -6.14 17.83
CA LEU A 550 -17.08 -7.18 18.64
C LEU A 550 -17.72 -6.52 19.86
N HIS A 551 -19.05 -6.51 19.92
CA HIS A 551 -19.78 -6.08 21.11
C HIS A 551 -19.56 -7.08 22.24
N GLN A 552 -19.23 -6.58 23.43
CA GLN A 552 -18.95 -7.41 24.59
C GLN A 552 -19.05 -6.66 25.92
N PHE A 553 -19.96 -7.10 26.79
CA PHE A 553 -20.06 -6.67 28.18
C PHE A 553 -19.90 -7.82 29.19
N ARG A 554 -19.77 -9.06 28.71
CA ARG A 554 -19.41 -10.25 29.51
C ARG A 554 -18.36 -11.09 28.80
N ALA A 555 -17.41 -11.63 29.56
CA ALA A 555 -16.34 -12.47 29.02
C ALA A 555 -16.88 -13.71 28.27
N SER A 556 -18.04 -14.24 28.68
CA SER A 556 -18.68 -15.41 28.07
C SER A 556 -19.27 -15.18 26.69
N MET A 557 -19.49 -13.92 26.27
CA MET A 557 -20.11 -13.61 24.97
C MET A 557 -19.23 -14.00 23.79
N VAL A 558 -17.90 -13.89 23.95
CA VAL A 558 -16.92 -14.30 22.93
C VAL A 558 -16.01 -15.36 23.54
N GLN A 559 -16.32 -16.62 23.27
CA GLN A 559 -15.65 -17.77 23.87
C GLN A 559 -14.29 -18.03 23.18
N GLY A 560 -13.22 -18.13 23.96
CA GLY A 560 -11.87 -18.35 23.44
C GLY A 560 -11.22 -17.11 22.82
N ARG A 561 -11.65 -15.90 23.22
CA ARG A 561 -11.21 -14.61 22.66
C ARG A 561 -9.69 -14.41 22.67
N GLU A 562 -8.97 -15.04 23.59
CA GLU A 562 -7.50 -15.05 23.65
C GLU A 562 -6.84 -15.62 22.38
N ARG A 563 -7.59 -16.36 21.54
CA ARG A 563 -7.15 -16.88 20.25
C ARG A 563 -7.36 -15.91 19.06
N LEU A 564 -7.97 -14.75 19.27
CA LEU A 564 -8.18 -13.77 18.21
C LEU A 564 -6.86 -13.31 17.59
N THR A 565 -6.81 -13.30 16.26
CA THR A 565 -5.62 -12.86 15.54
C THR A 565 -5.68 -11.36 15.24
N THR A 566 -4.76 -10.60 15.82
CA THR A 566 -4.65 -9.13 15.67
C THR A 566 -3.53 -8.68 14.74
N THR A 567 -2.82 -9.62 14.10
CA THR A 567 -1.61 -9.35 13.30
C THR A 567 -1.88 -9.14 11.81
N ARG A 568 -3.13 -9.25 11.35
CA ARG A 568 -3.48 -9.05 9.93
C ARG A 568 -3.95 -7.61 9.69
N PRO A 569 -3.19 -6.80 8.94
CA PRO A 569 -3.46 -5.36 8.83
C PRO A 569 -4.67 -5.01 7.96
N GLU A 570 -5.24 -5.94 7.20
CA GLU A 570 -6.41 -5.71 6.33
C GLU A 570 -7.69 -5.42 7.13
N VAL A 571 -7.81 -6.01 8.32
CA VAL A 571 -8.97 -5.87 9.20
C VAL A 571 -8.48 -5.52 10.60
N ALA A 572 -8.78 -4.30 11.05
CA ALA A 572 -8.62 -3.91 12.43
C ALA A 572 -9.72 -4.57 13.27
N VAL A 573 -9.35 -5.16 14.42
CA VAL A 573 -10.31 -5.79 15.33
C VAL A 573 -10.41 -4.97 16.60
N LEU A 574 -11.63 -4.60 16.97
CA LEU A 574 -11.95 -3.79 18.13
C LEU A 574 -12.97 -4.50 19.01
N VAL A 575 -12.74 -4.54 20.32
CA VAL A 575 -13.76 -4.96 21.30
C VAL A 575 -14.44 -3.71 21.85
N HIS A 576 -15.75 -3.65 21.67
CA HIS A 576 -16.59 -2.54 22.08
C HIS A 576 -17.32 -2.91 23.37
N VAL A 577 -16.94 -2.26 24.48
CA VAL A 577 -17.54 -2.49 25.79
C VAL A 577 -18.88 -1.78 25.86
N ASP A 578 -19.93 -2.57 25.69
CA ASP A 578 -21.33 -2.20 25.46
C ASP A 578 -22.24 -2.50 26.66
N GLY A 579 -21.68 -2.51 27.87
CA GLY A 579 -22.46 -2.72 29.09
C GLY A 579 -22.98 -1.40 29.67
N GLN A 580 -24.27 -1.33 29.99
CA GLN A 580 -24.91 -0.17 30.61
C GLN A 580 -24.85 -0.16 32.14
N GLY A 581 -25.03 1.02 32.75
CA GLY A 581 -25.32 1.16 34.18
C GLY A 581 -24.52 2.26 34.87
N ASN A 582 -24.26 2.10 36.18
CA ASN A 582 -23.48 3.10 36.90
C ASN A 582 -21.99 3.04 36.51
N GLN A 583 -21.31 4.19 36.61
CA GLN A 583 -19.94 4.34 36.14
C GLN A 583 -18.92 3.38 36.80
N PRO A 584 -18.99 3.10 38.12
CA PRO A 584 -18.15 2.06 38.73
C PRO A 584 -18.33 0.66 38.12
N ALA A 585 -19.57 0.25 37.81
CA ALA A 585 -19.84 -1.04 37.19
C ALA A 585 -19.25 -1.09 35.77
N LYS A 586 -19.45 -0.04 34.98
CA LYS A 586 -18.88 0.04 33.62
C LYS A 586 -17.35 0.02 33.62
N ALA A 587 -16.72 0.80 34.51
CA ALA A 587 -15.27 0.78 34.69
C ALA A 587 -14.77 -0.62 35.12
N GLY A 588 -15.52 -1.33 35.96
CA GLY A 588 -15.27 -2.72 36.33
C GLY A 588 -15.30 -3.67 35.14
N THR A 589 -16.33 -3.57 34.29
CA THR A 589 -16.46 -4.36 33.05
C THR A 589 -15.32 -4.06 32.08
N TRP A 590 -15.02 -2.77 31.85
CA TRP A 590 -13.89 -2.32 31.03
C TRP A 590 -12.56 -2.93 31.49
N ALA A 591 -12.26 -2.86 32.79
CA ALA A 591 -11.05 -3.45 33.34
C ALA A 591 -11.04 -4.98 33.26
N ALA A 592 -12.19 -5.63 33.44
CA ALA A 592 -12.30 -7.08 33.41
C ALA A 592 -12.11 -7.65 32.00
N LEU A 593 -12.73 -7.05 30.99
CA LEU A 593 -12.62 -7.51 29.60
C LEU A 593 -11.24 -7.26 29.00
N ARG A 594 -10.55 -6.22 29.46
CA ARG A 594 -9.18 -5.92 29.05
C ARG A 594 -8.13 -6.82 29.67
N ARG A 595 -8.46 -7.52 30.75
CA ARG A 595 -7.52 -8.45 31.40
C ARG A 595 -7.18 -9.57 30.43
N ASP A 596 -5.88 -9.84 30.27
CA ASP A 596 -5.34 -10.90 29.42
C ASP A 596 -5.78 -10.84 27.95
N ALA A 597 -6.21 -9.67 27.47
CA ALA A 597 -6.59 -9.49 26.08
C ALA A 597 -5.37 -9.63 25.15
N PRO A 598 -5.53 -10.20 23.94
CA PRO A 598 -4.46 -10.29 22.96
C PRO A 598 -3.82 -8.92 22.67
N PRO A 599 -2.49 -8.85 22.49
CA PRO A 599 -1.84 -7.59 22.13
C PRO A 599 -2.34 -7.08 20.79
N GLY A 600 -2.42 -5.75 20.63
CA GLY A 600 -2.87 -5.12 19.38
C GLY A 600 -4.39 -5.03 19.20
N LEU A 601 -5.18 -5.50 20.18
CA LEU A 601 -6.63 -5.33 20.17
C LEU A 601 -7.02 -3.89 20.55
N LEU A 602 -7.89 -3.29 19.75
CA LEU A 602 -8.41 -1.93 19.92
C LEU A 602 -9.65 -1.92 20.82
N TRP A 603 -9.99 -0.77 21.40
CA TRP A 603 -11.04 -0.72 22.42
C TRP A 603 -12.07 0.37 22.18
N GLY A 604 -13.35 0.01 22.31
CA GLY A 604 -14.46 0.94 22.23
C GLY A 604 -15.25 1.03 23.53
N TRP A 605 -15.86 2.19 23.78
CA TRP A 605 -16.71 2.46 24.94
C TRP A 605 -18.09 2.94 24.48
N LYS A 606 -19.16 2.30 24.96
CA LYS A 606 -20.53 2.74 24.68
C LYS A 606 -21.07 3.60 25.81
N ASN A 607 -21.70 4.73 25.49
CA ASN A 607 -22.51 5.53 26.42
C ASN A 607 -23.99 5.29 26.11
N PHE A 608 -24.76 4.97 27.14
CA PHE A 608 -26.21 4.77 27.07
C PHE A 608 -26.90 5.98 27.67
N LEU A 609 -27.62 6.77 26.86
CA LEU A 609 -28.12 8.07 27.28
C LEU A 609 -29.16 7.98 28.40
N ASP A 610 -30.00 6.96 28.38
CA ASP A 610 -31.09 6.78 29.34
C ASP A 610 -30.73 5.80 30.48
N GLU A 611 -29.85 4.83 30.21
CA GLU A 611 -29.53 3.75 31.14
C GLU A 611 -28.28 4.01 32.00
N ASP A 612 -27.36 4.89 31.55
CA ASP A 612 -26.19 5.23 32.34
C ASP A 612 -26.50 6.30 33.38
N THR A 613 -26.07 6.07 34.63
CA THR A 613 -26.35 6.99 35.74
C THR A 613 -25.07 7.36 36.51
N PRO A 614 -24.53 8.59 36.37
CA PRO A 614 -24.80 9.55 35.28
C PRO A 614 -24.15 9.10 33.95
N VAL A 615 -24.62 9.60 32.81
CA VAL A 615 -23.89 9.51 31.54
C VAL A 615 -22.58 10.29 31.63
N LEU A 616 -21.50 9.78 31.05
CA LEU A 616 -20.23 10.52 30.98
C LEU A 616 -20.33 11.65 29.94
N THR A 617 -19.77 12.80 30.28
CA THR A 617 -19.49 13.87 29.31
C THR A 617 -18.42 13.43 28.29
N PRO A 618 -18.28 14.11 27.14
CA PRO A 618 -17.19 13.83 26.20
C PRO A 618 -15.80 13.86 26.86
N GLU A 619 -15.53 14.85 27.71
CA GLU A 619 -14.25 14.97 28.42
C GLU A 619 -14.00 13.80 29.39
N GLN A 620 -15.05 13.36 30.09
CA GLN A 620 -14.96 12.22 30.99
C GLN A 620 -14.82 10.90 30.24
N THR A 621 -15.52 10.73 29.12
CA THR A 621 -15.40 9.56 28.25
C THR A 621 -13.99 9.47 27.67
N TRP A 622 -13.43 10.60 27.23
CA TRP A 622 -12.06 10.69 26.72
C TRP A 622 -11.00 10.36 27.77
N ALA A 623 -11.32 10.62 29.05
CA ALA A 623 -10.45 10.31 30.18
C ALA A 623 -10.48 8.82 30.60
N VAL A 624 -11.36 7.99 30.03
CA VAL A 624 -11.29 6.51 30.21
C VAL A 624 -9.93 6.02 29.71
N GLN A 625 -9.28 5.12 30.45
CA GLN A 625 -7.92 4.66 30.14
C GLN A 625 -7.84 3.16 29.79
N PRO A 626 -7.18 2.79 28.66
CA PRO A 626 -6.68 3.68 27.62
C PRO A 626 -7.83 4.43 26.95
N THR A 627 -7.52 5.57 26.35
CA THR A 627 -8.51 6.36 25.61
C THR A 627 -9.17 5.48 24.52
N PRO A 628 -10.51 5.43 24.44
CA PRO A 628 -11.20 4.59 23.47
C PRO A 628 -10.90 4.98 22.02
N ASP A 629 -10.74 3.99 21.14
CA ASP A 629 -10.63 4.16 19.69
C ASP A 629 -12.01 4.38 19.04
N LEU A 630 -13.07 3.83 19.66
CA LEU A 630 -14.47 4.00 19.28
C LEU A 630 -15.27 4.47 20.51
N VAL A 631 -16.07 5.51 20.34
CA VAL A 631 -17.09 5.89 21.32
C VAL A 631 -18.45 5.85 20.65
N THR A 632 -19.39 5.06 21.17
CA THR A 632 -20.76 5.01 20.64
C THR A 632 -21.73 5.66 21.62
N TYR A 633 -22.71 6.40 21.09
CA TYR A 633 -23.87 6.88 21.83
C TYR A 633 -25.13 6.14 21.37
N GLN A 634 -25.80 5.50 22.32
CA GLN A 634 -27.08 4.82 22.15
C GLN A 634 -28.18 5.51 22.95
#